data_AF-A0A3R8QAH4-F1
#
_entry.id   AF-A0A3R8QAH4-F1
#
_cell.length_a   1.000
_cell.length_b   1.000
_cell.length_c   1.000
_cell.angle_alpha   90.00
_cell.angle_beta   90.00
_cell.angle_gamma   90.00
#
_symmetry.space_group_name_H-M   'P 1'
#
loop_
_entity.id
_entity.type
_entity.pdbx_description
1 polymer ?
#
loop_
_entity_poly.entity_id
_entity_poly.type
_entity_poly.pdbx_seq_one_letter_code
_entity_poly.pdbx_strand_id
1 'polypeptide(L)'
;MTALGSLFTFIGRILIGIILIAHGWQKLMVWGVPTTAQNFSQMGIPLPQVAAWYATIVELVGGILLILGLALPLVGLAVAINMAGAILFVHLPHGLFAPNGFELPLAVGAAALAMGFNGGNWSIDHAVFGRRGRRGRKPADEATTWDRPSDTY
;
A
#
# COMPACT_ATOMS: atom_id res chain seq x y z
N MET A 1 -15.40 -8.15 1.25
CA MET A 1 -15.55 -7.10 0.23
C MET A 1 -16.29 -7.66 -0.97
N THR A 2 -17.13 -6.88 -1.63
CA THR A 2 -17.78 -7.27 -2.89
C THR A 2 -16.75 -7.34 -4.03
N ALA A 3 -17.08 -8.01 -5.13
CA ALA A 3 -16.21 -8.06 -6.33
C ALA A 3 -15.87 -6.65 -6.84
N LEU A 4 -16.84 -5.75 -6.80
CA LEU A 4 -16.68 -4.34 -7.17
C LEU A 4 -15.66 -3.61 -6.28
N GLY A 5 -15.71 -3.83 -4.96
CA GLY A 5 -14.73 -3.25 -4.03
C GLY A 5 -13.30 -3.75 -4.29
N SER A 6 -13.14 -5.01 -4.70
CA SER A 6 -11.82 -5.56 -5.03
C SER A 6 -11.25 -4.97 -6.34
N LEU A 7 -12.12 -4.69 -7.31
CA LEU A 7 -11.74 -4.02 -8.56
C LEU A 7 -11.25 -2.59 -8.30
N PHE A 8 -11.96 -1.81 -7.47
CA PHE A 8 -11.54 -0.44 -7.14
C PHE A 8 -10.19 -0.39 -6.44
N THR A 9 -9.96 -1.25 -5.44
CA THR A 9 -8.64 -1.34 -4.80
C THR A 9 -7.56 -1.75 -5.80
N PHE A 10 -7.86 -2.66 -6.73
CA PHE A 10 -6.90 -3.07 -7.75
C PHE A 10 -6.52 -1.93 -8.69
N ILE A 11 -7.51 -1.19 -9.22
CA ILE A 11 -7.26 -0.01 -10.05
C ILE A 11 -6.45 1.04 -9.28
N GLY A 12 -6.83 1.32 -8.04
CA GLY A 12 -6.09 2.24 -7.18
C GLY A 12 -4.63 1.84 -7.00
N ARG A 13 -4.35 0.54 -6.80
CA ARG A 13 -2.98 0.02 -6.65
C ARG A 13 -2.16 0.20 -7.93
N ILE A 14 -2.77 -0.03 -9.09
CA ILE A 14 -2.12 0.24 -10.38
C ILE A 14 -1.76 1.71 -10.53
N LEU A 15 -2.73 2.61 -10.33
CA LEU A 15 -2.52 4.04 -10.55
C LEU A 15 -1.47 4.62 -9.60
N ILE A 16 -1.59 4.35 -8.29
CA ILE A 16 -0.62 4.81 -7.30
C ILE A 16 0.74 4.13 -7.51
N GLY A 17 0.75 2.85 -7.84
CA GLY A 17 1.98 2.10 -8.14
C GLY A 17 2.74 2.69 -9.32
N ILE A 18 2.06 3.08 -10.40
CA ILE A 18 2.68 3.74 -11.56
C ILE A 18 3.30 5.08 -11.17
N ILE A 19 2.61 5.90 -10.38
CA ILE A 19 3.14 7.20 -9.90
C ILE A 19 4.43 6.98 -9.11
N LEU A 20 4.42 6.03 -8.17
CA LEU A 20 5.58 5.69 -7.36
C LEU A 20 6.73 5.15 -8.22
N ILE A 21 6.47 4.22 -9.14
CA ILE A 21 7.48 3.68 -10.05
C ILE A 21 8.10 4.78 -10.89
N ALA A 22 7.32 5.71 -11.43
CA ALA A 22 7.83 6.83 -12.21
C ALA A 22 8.80 7.71 -11.39
N HIS A 23 8.43 8.06 -10.15
CA HIS A 23 9.27 8.88 -9.28
C HIS A 23 10.53 8.13 -8.81
N GLY A 24 10.40 6.85 -8.45
CA GLY A 24 11.52 6.00 -8.07
C GLY A 24 12.48 5.77 -9.23
N TRP A 25 11.96 5.58 -10.45
CA TRP A 25 12.75 5.44 -11.67
C TRP A 25 13.51 6.73 -12.01
N GLN A 26 12.88 7.90 -11.85
CA GLN A 26 13.57 9.18 -12.01
C GLN A 26 14.74 9.32 -11.04
N LYS A 27 14.54 9.02 -9.75
CA LYS A 27 15.61 9.06 -8.73
C LYS A 27 16.74 8.07 -9.03
N LEU A 28 16.41 6.88 -9.56
CA LEU A 28 17.39 5.84 -9.82
C LEU A 28 18.17 6.05 -11.13
N MET A 29 17.47 6.31 -12.23
CA MET A 29 18.00 6.20 -13.60
C MET A 29 18.13 7.54 -14.31
N VAL A 30 17.33 8.55 -13.94
CA VAL A 30 17.37 9.86 -14.61
C VAL A 30 18.31 10.81 -13.88
N TRP A 31 18.15 10.94 -12.56
CA TRP A 31 19.01 11.81 -11.74
C TRP A 31 20.19 11.04 -11.14
N GLY A 32 19.97 9.77 -10.80
CA GLY A 32 20.87 9.00 -9.96
C GLY A 32 20.69 9.31 -8.48
N VAL A 33 20.84 8.27 -7.65
CA VAL A 33 20.71 8.39 -6.19
C VAL A 33 21.69 9.40 -5.58
N PRO A 34 22.96 9.52 -6.04
CA PRO A 34 23.87 10.55 -5.53
C PRO A 34 23.36 11.98 -5.76
N THR A 35 22.83 12.29 -6.94
CA THR A 35 22.24 13.59 -7.25
C THR A 35 21.00 13.85 -6.40
N THR A 36 20.17 12.83 -6.20
CA THR A 36 19.00 12.91 -5.32
C THR A 36 19.42 13.23 -3.87
N ALA A 37 20.49 12.59 -3.38
CA ALA A 37 21.03 12.88 -2.04
C ALA A 37 21.58 14.31 -1.94
N GLN A 38 22.25 14.82 -2.98
CA GLN A 38 22.69 16.22 -3.00
C GLN A 38 21.50 17.19 -2.94
N ASN A 39 20.45 16.93 -3.72
CA ASN A 39 19.21 17.72 -3.67
C ASN A 39 18.57 17.67 -2.28
N PHE A 40 18.50 16.49 -1.67
CA PHE A 40 17.96 16.31 -0.31
C PHE A 40 18.80 17.05 0.73
N SER A 41 20.12 17.09 0.56
CA SER A 41 20.99 17.89 1.42
C SER A 41 20.70 19.39 1.31
N GLN A 42 20.44 19.90 0.10
CA GLN A 42 20.07 21.31 -0.11
C GLN A 42 18.70 21.65 0.47
N MET A 43 17.79 20.66 0.52
CA MET A 43 16.47 20.78 1.15
C MET A 43 16.51 20.63 2.69
N GLY A 44 17.68 20.36 3.29
CA GLY A 44 17.82 20.18 4.73
C GLY A 44 17.29 18.85 5.27
N ILE A 45 17.12 17.84 4.41
CA ILE A 45 16.69 16.50 4.83
C ILE A 45 17.83 15.82 5.64
N PRO A 46 17.55 15.31 6.85
CA PRO A 46 18.56 14.62 7.65
C PRO A 46 19.00 13.31 7.00
N LEU A 47 20.29 12.98 7.15
CA LEU A 47 20.90 11.77 6.55
C LEU A 47 20.57 11.64 5.05
N PRO A 48 20.91 12.64 4.22
CA PRO A 48 20.41 12.76 2.84
C PRO A 48 20.71 11.53 1.97
N GLN A 49 21.85 10.87 2.19
CA GLN A 49 22.21 9.64 1.48
C GLN A 49 21.27 8.48 1.82
N VAL A 50 20.94 8.31 3.11
CA VAL A 50 20.03 7.26 3.57
C VAL A 50 18.61 7.56 3.08
N ALA A 51 18.17 8.81 3.21
CA ALA A 51 16.87 9.25 2.75
C ALA A 51 16.69 9.09 1.23
N ALA A 52 17.71 9.39 0.43
CA ALA A 52 17.66 9.21 -1.03
C ALA A 52 17.52 7.74 -1.42
N TRP A 53 18.29 6.84 -0.80
CA TRP A 53 18.15 5.40 -1.02
C TRP A 53 16.79 4.88 -0.56
N TYR A 54 16.34 5.30 0.62
CA TYR A 54 15.02 4.94 1.15
C TYR A 54 13.91 5.36 0.18
N ALA A 55 13.86 6.63 -0.22
CA ALA A 55 12.85 7.15 -1.13
C ALA A 55 12.87 6.42 -2.48
N THR A 56 14.07 6.20 -3.04
CA THR A 56 14.22 5.50 -4.33
C THR A 56 13.69 4.07 -4.26
N ILE A 57 14.09 3.31 -3.24
CA ILE A 57 13.68 1.91 -3.07
C ILE A 57 12.18 1.81 -2.76
N VAL A 58 11.68 2.62 -1.84
CA VAL A 58 10.27 2.59 -1.43
C VAL A 58 9.35 2.99 -2.58
N GLU A 59 9.71 4.00 -3.36
CA GLU A 59 8.89 4.39 -4.51
C GLU A 59 8.96 3.35 -5.62
N LEU A 60 10.16 2.87 -5.99
CA LEU A 60 10.29 1.95 -7.10
C LEU A 60 9.79 0.54 -6.73
N VAL A 61 10.40 -0.07 -5.71
CA VAL A 61 10.06 -1.44 -5.29
C VAL A 61 8.71 -1.45 -4.61
N GLY A 62 8.42 -0.49 -3.73
CA GLY A 62 7.10 -0.40 -3.10
C GLY A 62 5.98 -0.16 -4.11
N GLY A 63 6.22 0.65 -5.16
CA GLY A 63 5.27 0.79 -6.27
C GLY A 63 4.98 -0.54 -6.97
N ILE A 64 6.00 -1.34 -7.29
CA ILE A 64 5.83 -2.67 -7.89
C ILE A 64 5.07 -3.61 -6.94
N LEU A 65 5.46 -3.68 -5.67
CA LEU A 65 4.82 -4.54 -4.68
C LEU A 65 3.36 -4.15 -4.43
N LEU A 66 3.05 -2.85 -4.47
CA LEU A 66 1.70 -2.34 -4.36
C LEU A 66 0.83 -2.84 -5.51
N ILE A 67 1.31 -2.75 -6.76
CA ILE A 67 0.59 -3.27 -7.95
C ILE A 67 0.33 -4.77 -7.79
N LEU A 68 1.35 -5.53 -7.42
CA LEU A 68 1.24 -6.99 -7.21
C LEU A 68 0.33 -7.34 -6.02
N GLY A 69 0.13 -6.42 -5.09
CA GLY A 69 -0.59 -6.69 -3.85
C GLY A 69 0.16 -7.65 -2.93
N LEU A 70 1.47 -7.43 -2.79
CA LEU A 70 2.35 -8.22 -1.94
C LEU A 70 2.85 -7.38 -0.76
N ALA A 71 2.81 -7.93 0.45
CA ALA A 71 3.22 -7.27 1.70
C ALA A 71 2.54 -5.90 1.89
N LEU A 72 1.25 -5.82 1.55
CA LEU A 72 0.49 -4.57 1.42
C LEU A 72 0.55 -3.66 2.65
N PRO A 73 0.40 -4.15 3.91
CA PRO A 73 0.49 -3.29 5.08
C PRO A 73 1.88 -2.66 5.24
N LEU A 74 2.94 -3.42 4.96
CA LEU A 74 4.32 -2.94 5.07
C LEU A 74 4.63 -1.93 3.97
N VAL A 75 4.23 -2.21 2.74
CA VAL A 75 4.39 -1.31 1.59
C VAL A 75 3.61 -0.01 1.82
N GLY A 76 2.35 -0.10 2.24
CA GLY A 76 1.51 1.06 2.53
C GLY A 76 2.12 1.96 3.61
N LEU A 77 2.63 1.38 4.70
CA LEU A 77 3.29 2.12 5.76
C LEU A 77 4.61 2.77 5.30
N ALA A 78 5.44 2.03 4.55
CA ALA A 78 6.71 2.56 4.04
C ALA A 78 6.48 3.74 3.09
N VAL A 79 5.51 3.64 2.17
CA VAL A 79 5.14 4.73 1.26
C VAL A 79 4.59 5.92 2.05
N ALA A 80 3.74 5.70 3.05
CA ALA A 80 3.20 6.78 3.87
C ALA A 80 4.29 7.55 4.63
N ILE A 81 5.26 6.84 5.20
CA ILE A 81 6.43 7.46 5.87
C ILE A 81 7.26 8.26 4.85
N ASN A 82 7.47 7.72 3.65
CA ASN A 82 8.19 8.43 2.59
C ASN A 82 7.46 9.73 2.19
N MET A 83 6.15 9.66 1.99
CA MET A 83 5.33 10.83 1.65
C MET A 83 5.29 11.85 2.80
N ALA A 84 5.20 11.40 4.06
CA ALA A 84 5.28 12.30 5.21
C ALA A 84 6.61 13.06 5.26
N GLY A 85 7.72 12.40 4.95
CA GLY A 85 9.02 13.06 4.79
C GLY A 85 9.01 14.12 3.69
N ALA A 86 8.49 13.77 2.50
CA ALA A 86 8.36 14.72 1.39
C ALA A 86 7.50 15.95 1.77
N ILE A 87 6.39 15.74 2.48
CA ILE A 87 5.52 16.81 2.97
C ILE A 87 6.31 17.71 3.92
N LEU A 88 6.84 17.15 5.00
CA LEU A 88 7.44 17.93 6.09
C LEU A 88 8.68 18.72 5.67
N PHE A 89 9.54 18.14 4.83
CA PHE A 89 10.82 18.74 4.48
C PHE A 89 10.80 19.55 3.18
N VAL A 90 9.85 19.29 2.27
CA VAL A 90 9.87 19.90 0.93
C VAL A 90 8.61 20.73 0.68
N HIS A 91 7.42 20.17 0.92
CA HIS A 91 6.18 20.76 0.41
C HIS A 91 5.40 21.60 1.42
N LEU A 92 5.57 21.38 2.73
CA LEU A 92 4.80 22.05 3.77
C LEU A 92 4.83 23.60 3.69
N PRO A 93 5.98 24.25 3.43
CA PRO A 93 6.05 25.72 3.31
C PRO A 93 5.28 26.28 2.11
N HIS A 94 5.01 25.46 1.10
CA HIS A 94 4.37 25.87 -0.15
C HIS A 94 2.84 25.79 -0.11
N GLY A 95 2.25 25.33 1.00
CA GLY A 95 0.82 25.13 1.13
C GLY A 95 0.29 23.90 0.39
N LEU A 96 -1.02 23.84 0.15
CA LEU A 96 -1.66 22.63 -0.38
C LEU A 96 -1.44 22.43 -1.88
N PHE A 97 -1.57 23.51 -2.67
CA PHE A 97 -1.80 23.41 -4.11
C PHE A 97 -0.52 23.33 -4.94
N ALA A 98 -0.59 22.61 -6.07
CA ALA A 98 0.43 22.59 -7.11
C ALA A 98 0.88 24.00 -7.57
N PRO A 99 2.11 24.14 -8.10
CA PRO A 99 3.04 23.05 -8.46
C PRO A 99 3.89 22.53 -7.30
N ASN A 100 4.01 23.28 -6.20
CA ASN A 100 4.95 22.96 -5.12
C ASN A 100 4.27 22.51 -3.82
N GLY A 101 2.94 22.50 -3.76
CA GLY A 101 2.20 22.13 -2.56
C GLY A 101 2.20 20.63 -2.27
N PHE A 102 1.63 20.27 -1.11
CA PHE A 102 1.67 18.91 -0.58
C PHE A 102 0.47 18.02 -0.98
N GLU A 103 -0.43 18.47 -1.85
CA GLU A 103 -1.62 17.70 -2.25
C GLU A 103 -1.30 16.32 -2.82
N LEU A 104 -0.30 16.22 -3.70
CA LEU A 104 0.09 14.96 -4.34
C LEU A 104 0.70 13.96 -3.33
N PRO A 105 1.74 14.31 -2.55
CA PRO A 105 2.28 13.37 -1.57
C PRO A 105 1.25 12.99 -0.49
N LEU A 106 0.36 13.91 -0.10
CA LEU A 106 -0.74 13.61 0.81
C LEU A 106 -1.69 12.56 0.21
N ALA A 107 -2.14 12.77 -1.02
CA ALA A 107 -3.04 11.85 -1.72
C ALA A 107 -2.41 10.46 -1.91
N VAL A 108 -1.15 10.41 -2.35
CA VAL A 108 -0.40 9.16 -2.56
C VAL A 108 -0.20 8.42 -1.24
N GLY A 109 0.21 9.11 -0.17
CA GLY A 109 0.43 8.51 1.14
C GLY A 109 -0.86 7.96 1.75
N ALA A 110 -1.95 8.72 1.71
CA ALA A 110 -3.25 8.30 2.19
C ALA A 110 -3.80 7.11 1.39
N ALA A 111 -3.69 7.13 0.06
CA ALA A 111 -4.13 6.04 -0.79
C ALA A 111 -3.32 4.76 -0.54
N ALA A 112 -1.99 4.87 -0.40
CA ALA A 112 -1.12 3.74 -0.10
C ALA A 112 -1.45 3.09 1.26
N LEU A 113 -1.74 3.89 2.30
CA LEU A 113 -2.23 3.36 3.59
C LEU A 113 -3.58 2.66 3.43
N ALA A 114 -4.54 3.33 2.80
CA ALA A 114 -5.88 2.78 2.63
C ALA A 114 -5.84 1.41 1.94
N MET A 115 -5.09 1.29 0.85
CA MET A 115 -4.93 0.03 0.11
C MET A 115 -4.03 -0.98 0.82
N GLY A 116 -3.03 -0.51 1.58
CA GLY A 116 -2.15 -1.34 2.38
C GLY A 116 -2.90 -2.14 3.44
N PHE A 117 -3.93 -1.53 4.05
CA PHE A 117 -4.78 -2.17 5.05
C PHE A 117 -6.10 -2.71 4.48
N ASN A 118 -6.43 -2.41 3.22
CA ASN A 118 -7.65 -2.88 2.54
C ASN A 118 -7.35 -3.44 1.15
N GLY A 119 -6.47 -4.45 1.07
CA GLY A 119 -5.91 -4.96 -0.19
C GLY A 119 -6.87 -5.61 -1.20
N GLY A 120 -8.10 -5.92 -0.81
CA GLY A 120 -9.09 -6.59 -1.65
C GLY A 120 -8.73 -8.03 -2.00
N ASN A 121 -9.68 -8.75 -2.61
CA ASN A 121 -9.52 -10.19 -2.90
C ASN A 121 -8.52 -10.47 -4.03
N TRP A 122 -8.14 -9.45 -4.80
CA TRP A 122 -7.21 -9.52 -5.95
C TRP A 122 -5.78 -9.11 -5.56
N SER A 123 -5.37 -9.42 -4.33
CA SER A 123 -4.00 -9.25 -3.85
C SER A 123 -3.36 -10.63 -3.70
N ILE A 124 -2.04 -10.71 -3.94
CA ILE A 124 -1.28 -11.95 -3.68
C ILE A 124 -1.37 -12.29 -2.19
N ASP A 125 -1.32 -11.29 -1.30
CA ASP A 125 -1.52 -11.48 0.14
C ASP A 125 -2.84 -12.22 0.43
N HIS A 126 -3.95 -11.83 -0.22
CA HIS A 126 -5.22 -12.52 -0.05
C HIS A 126 -5.20 -13.94 -0.65
N ALA A 127 -4.55 -14.15 -1.80
CA ALA A 127 -4.42 -15.48 -2.41
C ALA A 127 -3.64 -16.46 -1.52
N VAL A 128 -2.60 -15.97 -0.83
CA VAL A 128 -1.72 -16.76 0.04
C VAL A 128 -2.32 -16.95 1.45
N PHE A 129 -2.87 -15.91 2.07
CA PHE A 129 -3.32 -15.94 3.47
C PHE A 129 -4.84 -16.08 3.64
N GLY A 130 -5.65 -15.73 2.64
CA GLY A 130 -7.12 -15.71 2.74
C GLY A 130 -7.80 -17.09 2.81
N ARG A 131 -7.13 -18.17 2.40
CA ARG A 131 -7.70 -19.54 2.42
C ARG A 131 -7.64 -20.22 3.79
N ARG A 132 -6.79 -19.76 4.71
CA ARG A 132 -6.62 -20.40 6.04
C ARG A 132 -7.84 -20.24 6.96
N GLY A 133 -8.66 -19.20 6.78
CA GLY A 133 -9.82 -18.93 7.64
C GLY A 133 -11.06 -19.81 7.41
N ARG A 134 -11.19 -20.50 6.26
CA ARG A 134 -12.40 -21.30 5.94
C ARG A 134 -12.31 -22.77 6.35
N ARG A 135 -11.14 -23.28 6.73
CA ARG A 135 -10.94 -24.71 7.03
C ARG A 135 -11.25 -25.10 8.49
N GLY A 136 -11.57 -24.13 9.36
CA GLY A 136 -11.82 -24.36 10.80
C GLY A 136 -13.28 -24.43 11.22
N ARG A 137 -14.24 -24.09 10.34
CA ARG A 137 -15.67 -24.17 10.67
C ARG A 137 -16.21 -25.51 10.16
N LYS A 138 -15.99 -26.58 10.95
CA LYS A 138 -16.82 -27.78 10.81
C LYS A 138 -18.29 -27.34 10.94
N PRO A 139 -19.18 -27.74 10.03
CA PRO A 139 -20.61 -27.56 10.20
C PRO A 139 -21.00 -28.24 11.52
N ALA A 140 -21.58 -27.47 12.44
CA ALA A 140 -22.07 -27.97 13.72
C ALA A 140 -23.57 -28.30 13.61
N ASP A 141 -23.93 -29.12 12.62
CA ASP A 141 -25.31 -29.44 12.27
C ASP A 141 -25.57 -30.95 12.04
N GLU A 142 -24.67 -31.82 12.49
CA GLU A 142 -24.89 -33.28 12.52
C GLU A 142 -25.21 -33.81 13.94
N ALA A 143 -25.68 -32.96 14.84
CA ALA A 143 -26.06 -33.33 16.22
C ALA A 143 -27.51 -33.00 16.58
N THR A 144 -28.39 -32.94 15.57
CA THR A 144 -29.84 -32.74 15.79
C THR A 144 -30.68 -33.73 14.98
N THR A 145 -30.19 -34.96 14.81
CA THR A 145 -31.10 -36.10 14.58
C THR A 145 -31.69 -36.48 15.94
N TRP A 146 -32.68 -35.68 16.38
CA TRP A 146 -33.58 -36.11 17.44
C TRP A 146 -34.42 -37.26 16.90
N ASP A 147 -34.02 -38.47 17.28
CA ASP A 147 -34.89 -39.65 17.31
C ASP A 147 -36.22 -39.25 17.95
N ARG A 148 -37.29 -39.23 17.15
CA ARG A 148 -38.66 -39.19 17.68
C ARG A 148 -39.10 -40.64 17.86
N PRO A 149 -39.37 -41.10 19.10
CA PRO A 149 -40.12 -42.32 19.30
C PRO A 149 -41.51 -42.16 18.67
N SER A 150 -41.86 -43.10 17.80
CA SER A 150 -43.20 -43.24 17.25
C SER A 150 -44.14 -43.76 18.34
N ASP A 151 -44.71 -42.86 19.13
CA ASP A 151 -45.79 -43.24 20.04
C ASP A 151 -47.10 -43.26 19.26
N THR A 152 -47.38 -44.45 18.75
CA THR A 152 -48.73 -45.00 18.60
C THR A 152 -49.49 -44.88 19.91
N TYR A 153 -50.67 -44.25 19.91
CA TYR A 153 -51.99 -44.80 20.27
C TYR A 153 -53.06 -43.72 20.07
#